data_AF-A0A6I4M472-F1
#
_entry.id   AF-A0A6I4M472-F1
#
_cell.length_a   1.000
_cell.length_b   1.000
_cell.length_c   1.000
_cell.angle_alpha   90.00
_cell.angle_beta   90.00
_cell.angle_gamma   90.00
#
_symmetry.space_group_name_H-M   'P 1'
#
loop_
_entity.id
_entity.type
_entity.pdbx_description
1 polymer ?
#
loop_
_entity_poly.entity_id
_entity_poly.type
_entity_poly.pdbx_seq_one_letter_code
_entity_poly.pdbx_strand_id
1 'polypeptide(L)'
;MSASPGPEVVALLDGAVDCYVHAGPDPIPRHDNDIGLASGCAGAGYRAAVHRHHFAETTGRAELARAATGFDLLGGLVLGDATGGINPTAAELALRAGAAWVGLPTLSSAVFRAGLQTKPAGVQGALGLCAHLSAHREPPRGEALETSSGEGARMSDTEPIRRVNWQDPGFTDLPFNLRQALFGLGEQGDPDAPVLVITQFAPHAELPVHSHPSAFCDAVVEGSMIVDGQENPRGTIRLLRPDAVYGPSIAGPEGCTLLEFYAHDRGRPGEFPPEVRTPEFERTVAEFRARQAAAQRG
;
A
#
# COMPACT_ATOMS: atom_id res chain seq x y z
N MET A 1 22.20 -28.73 -28.06
CA MET A 1 21.13 -29.72 -28.30
C MET A 1 20.95 -30.49 -27.00
N SER A 2 19.85 -30.29 -26.28
CA SER A 2 19.54 -31.11 -25.11
C SER A 2 19.20 -32.52 -25.62
N ALA A 3 19.76 -33.57 -25.01
CA ALA A 3 19.35 -34.93 -25.32
C ALA A 3 17.85 -35.09 -24.98
N SER A 4 17.11 -35.79 -25.84
CA SER A 4 15.73 -36.17 -25.53
C SER A 4 15.72 -37.05 -24.29
N PRO A 5 14.75 -36.87 -23.37
CA PRO A 5 14.66 -37.70 -22.18
C PRO A 5 14.51 -39.18 -22.56
N GLY A 6 15.15 -40.06 -21.79
CA GLY A 6 15.03 -41.50 -22.00
C GLY A 6 13.59 -41.99 -21.77
N PRO A 7 13.19 -43.14 -22.35
CA PRO A 7 11.83 -43.66 -22.28
C PRO A 7 11.34 -43.88 -20.84
N GLU A 8 12.23 -44.25 -19.92
CA GLU A 8 11.90 -44.42 -18.50
C GLU A 8 11.46 -43.11 -17.83
N VAL A 9 12.01 -41.96 -18.26
CA VAL A 9 11.63 -40.64 -17.73
C VAL A 9 10.27 -40.20 -18.29
N VAL A 10 9.99 -40.50 -19.56
CA VAL A 10 8.69 -40.20 -20.18
C VAL A 10 7.57 -41.01 -19.52
N ALA A 11 7.85 -42.27 -19.16
CA ALA A 11 6.88 -43.13 -18.47
C ALA A 11 6.44 -42.58 -17.10
N LEU A 12 7.23 -41.72 -16.44
CA LEU A 12 6.84 -41.07 -15.18
C LEU A 12 5.72 -40.04 -15.35
N LEU A 13 5.46 -39.56 -16.57
CA LEU A 13 4.41 -38.60 -16.84
C LEU A 13 3.02 -39.25 -16.90
N ASP A 14 2.96 -40.55 -17.22
CA ASP A 14 1.71 -41.28 -17.33
C ASP A 14 0.98 -41.31 -15.98
N GLY A 15 -0.24 -40.76 -15.96
CA GLY A 15 -1.02 -40.63 -14.74
C GLY A 15 -0.59 -39.49 -13.80
N ALA A 16 0.51 -38.79 -14.09
CA ALA A 16 1.03 -37.72 -13.24
C ALA A 16 0.19 -36.43 -13.35
N VAL A 17 0.22 -35.62 -12.29
CA VAL A 17 -0.39 -34.29 -12.25
C VAL A 17 0.68 -33.24 -12.06
N ASP A 18 0.85 -32.35 -13.04
CA ASP A 18 1.77 -31.23 -12.91
C ASP A 18 1.11 -30.11 -12.08
N CYS A 19 1.62 -29.89 -10.88
CA CYS A 19 1.06 -28.88 -9.96
C CYS A 19 1.54 -27.45 -10.24
N TYR A 20 2.40 -27.22 -11.25
CA TYR A 20 2.97 -25.90 -11.49
C TYR A 20 3.22 -25.56 -12.96
N VAL A 21 2.12 -25.31 -13.69
CA VAL A 21 2.20 -24.82 -15.07
C VAL A 21 1.71 -23.38 -15.22
N HIS A 22 2.25 -22.69 -16.22
CA HIS A 22 1.91 -21.31 -16.55
C HIS A 22 1.65 -21.15 -18.06
N ALA A 23 0.55 -20.50 -18.41
CA ALA A 23 0.17 -20.14 -19.77
C ALA A 23 -0.05 -18.63 -19.91
N GLY A 24 0.15 -18.13 -21.12
CA GLY A 24 -0.20 -16.77 -21.52
C GLY A 24 -1.72 -16.62 -21.72
N PRO A 25 -2.27 -15.40 -21.59
CA PRO A 25 -1.58 -14.14 -21.34
C PRO A 25 -1.02 -14.04 -19.90
N ASP A 26 0.21 -13.51 -19.78
CA ASP A 26 0.94 -13.31 -18.52
C ASP A 26 2.01 -12.21 -18.73
N PRO A 27 2.28 -11.34 -17.74
CA PRO A 27 3.41 -10.40 -17.78
C PRO A 27 4.78 -11.04 -18.03
N ILE A 28 4.97 -12.29 -17.61
CA ILE A 28 6.16 -13.09 -17.92
C ILE A 28 5.89 -13.86 -19.22
N PRO A 29 6.71 -13.70 -20.27
CA PRO A 29 6.52 -14.45 -21.52
C PRO A 29 6.41 -15.96 -21.27
N ARG A 30 5.31 -16.56 -21.74
CA ARG A 30 5.05 -18.00 -21.63
C ARG A 30 5.22 -18.67 -22.99
N HIS A 31 5.45 -19.98 -22.96
CA HIS A 31 5.63 -20.78 -24.16
C HIS A 31 4.35 -20.82 -25.02
N ASP A 32 3.18 -20.88 -24.39
CA ASP A 32 1.90 -21.05 -25.05
C ASP A 32 0.76 -20.36 -24.29
N ASN A 33 -0.43 -20.35 -24.88
CA ASN A 33 -1.69 -19.99 -24.22
C ASN A 33 -2.31 -21.18 -23.48
N ASP A 34 -3.46 -20.97 -22.83
CA ASP A 34 -4.12 -21.99 -22.00
C ASP A 34 -4.45 -23.28 -22.77
N ILE A 35 -4.92 -23.14 -24.02
CA ILE A 35 -5.32 -24.26 -24.88
C ILE A 35 -4.09 -25.05 -25.33
N GLY A 36 -3.03 -24.35 -25.75
CA GLY A 36 -1.80 -24.97 -26.19
C GLY A 36 -1.06 -25.65 -25.02
N LEU A 37 -1.07 -25.05 -23.83
CA LEU A 37 -0.58 -25.69 -22.61
C LEU A 37 -1.36 -26.97 -22.31
N ALA A 38 -2.69 -26.93 -22.29
CA ALA A 38 -3.52 -28.12 -22.04
C ALA A 38 -3.27 -29.22 -23.09
N SER A 39 -3.21 -28.86 -24.36
CA SER A 39 -2.91 -29.81 -25.46
C SER A 39 -1.51 -30.41 -25.33
N GLY A 40 -0.52 -29.61 -24.93
CA GLY A 40 0.85 -30.05 -24.69
C GLY A 40 0.96 -31.02 -23.53
N CYS A 41 0.29 -30.73 -22.40
CA CYS A 41 0.22 -31.64 -21.26
C CYS A 41 -0.46 -32.96 -21.62
N ALA A 42 -1.58 -32.91 -22.37
CA ALA A 42 -2.27 -34.10 -22.86
C ALA A 42 -1.37 -34.94 -23.77
N GLY A 43 -0.71 -34.30 -24.74
CA GLY A 43 0.22 -34.98 -25.67
C GLY A 43 1.45 -35.57 -24.99
N ALA A 44 1.86 -35.03 -23.84
CA ALA A 44 2.95 -35.55 -23.02
C ALA A 44 2.53 -36.69 -22.07
N GLY A 45 1.24 -37.04 -22.00
CA GLY A 45 0.73 -38.16 -21.20
C GLY A 45 0.35 -37.81 -19.76
N TYR A 46 0.32 -36.53 -19.39
CA TYR A 46 -0.16 -36.13 -18.06
C TYR A 46 -1.63 -36.51 -17.88
N ARG A 47 -2.03 -36.75 -16.62
CA ARG A 47 -3.44 -36.92 -16.25
C ARG A 47 -4.17 -35.58 -16.13
N ALA A 48 -3.51 -34.60 -15.54
CA ALA A 48 -4.04 -33.27 -15.27
C ALA A 48 -2.90 -32.28 -15.04
N ALA A 49 -3.20 -30.99 -15.02
CA ALA A 49 -2.24 -29.97 -14.61
C ALA A 49 -2.95 -28.82 -13.87
N VAL A 50 -2.24 -28.15 -12.96
CA VAL A 50 -2.73 -26.98 -12.23
C VAL A 50 -2.12 -25.73 -12.83
N HIS A 51 -2.92 -24.95 -13.55
CA HIS A 51 -2.53 -23.66 -14.08
C HIS A 51 -2.42 -22.64 -12.95
N ARG A 52 -1.20 -22.24 -12.62
CA ARG A 52 -0.94 -21.13 -11.69
C ARG A 52 -0.65 -19.85 -12.46
N HIS A 53 -0.98 -18.72 -11.85
CA HIS A 53 -0.62 -17.41 -12.35
C HIS A 53 -0.35 -16.47 -11.17
N HIS A 54 0.68 -15.64 -11.28
CA HIS A 54 1.14 -14.80 -10.15
C HIS A 54 0.39 -13.47 -10.04
N PHE A 55 -0.34 -13.09 -11.08
CA PHE A 55 -0.96 -11.77 -11.21
C PHE A 55 -2.48 -11.84 -11.45
N ALA A 56 -3.07 -13.04 -11.49
CA ALA A 56 -4.47 -13.26 -11.82
C ALA A 56 -4.91 -14.65 -11.37
N GLU A 57 -6.22 -14.81 -11.26
CA GLU A 57 -6.95 -16.07 -11.07
C GLU A 57 -7.01 -16.85 -12.41
N THR A 58 -7.01 -18.19 -12.39
CA THR A 58 -6.95 -19.03 -13.61
C THR A 58 -8.11 -20.01 -13.80
N THR A 59 -9.08 -20.10 -12.90
CA THR A 59 -10.19 -21.06 -12.94
C THR A 59 -11.02 -20.90 -14.20
N GLY A 60 -11.44 -19.68 -14.54
CA GLY A 60 -12.18 -19.45 -15.78
C GLY A 60 -11.37 -19.81 -17.04
N ARG A 61 -10.07 -19.51 -17.05
CA ARG A 61 -9.17 -19.83 -18.17
C ARG A 61 -8.96 -21.34 -18.31
N ALA A 62 -8.73 -22.01 -17.19
CA ALA A 62 -8.55 -23.46 -17.13
C ALA A 62 -9.82 -24.20 -17.57
N GLU A 63 -11.00 -23.71 -17.17
CA GLU A 63 -12.28 -24.26 -17.62
C GLU A 63 -12.46 -24.16 -19.14
N LEU A 64 -12.17 -22.99 -19.73
CA LEU A 64 -12.26 -22.80 -21.18
C LEU A 64 -11.27 -23.70 -21.94
N ALA A 65 -10.04 -23.84 -21.45
CA ALA A 65 -9.04 -24.72 -22.06
C ALA A 65 -9.42 -26.20 -21.94
N ARG A 66 -9.96 -26.62 -20.79
CA ARG A 66 -10.50 -27.96 -20.59
C ARG A 66 -11.66 -28.23 -21.54
N ALA A 67 -12.59 -27.28 -21.71
CA ALA A 67 -13.69 -27.41 -22.65
C ALA A 67 -13.22 -27.55 -24.11
N ALA A 68 -12.15 -26.84 -24.48
CA ALA A 68 -11.59 -26.88 -25.83
C ALA A 68 -10.77 -28.15 -26.14
N THR A 69 -10.13 -28.76 -25.14
CA THR A 69 -9.15 -29.83 -25.34
C THR A 69 -9.55 -31.18 -24.76
N GLY A 70 -10.52 -31.21 -23.84
CA GLY A 70 -10.87 -32.39 -23.04
C GLY A 70 -9.84 -32.76 -21.97
N PHE A 71 -8.76 -32.00 -21.82
CA PHE A 71 -7.72 -32.24 -20.82
C PHE A 71 -8.07 -31.57 -19.48
N ASP A 72 -7.82 -32.27 -18.37
CA ASP A 72 -8.07 -31.75 -17.01
C ASP A 72 -7.05 -30.67 -16.61
N LEU A 73 -7.13 -29.50 -17.24
CA LEU A 73 -6.46 -28.29 -16.76
C LEU A 73 -7.30 -27.69 -15.63
N LEU A 74 -6.70 -27.61 -14.44
CA LEU A 74 -7.32 -27.12 -13.22
C LEU A 74 -6.81 -25.70 -12.93
N GLY A 75 -7.70 -24.83 -12.47
CA GLY A 75 -7.35 -23.47 -12.08
C GLY A 75 -6.88 -23.34 -10.63
N GLY A 76 -6.36 -22.17 -10.30
CA GLY A 76 -5.93 -21.82 -8.97
C GLY A 76 -5.77 -20.32 -8.75
N LEU A 77 -5.62 -19.95 -7.49
CA LEU A 77 -5.32 -18.60 -7.05
C LEU A 77 -4.01 -18.59 -6.27
N VAL A 78 -3.10 -17.67 -6.58
CA VAL A 78 -1.95 -17.37 -5.73
C VAL A 78 -2.25 -16.09 -4.95
N LEU A 79 -2.25 -16.18 -3.62
CA LEU A 79 -2.42 -15.02 -2.75
C LEU A 79 -1.15 -14.17 -2.80
N GLY A 80 -1.28 -12.87 -3.05
CA GLY A 80 -0.16 -11.98 -3.28
C GLY A 80 -0.61 -10.57 -3.60
N ASP A 81 0.28 -9.70 -4.05
CA ASP A 81 -0.05 -8.28 -4.21
C ASP A 81 -1.26 -8.05 -5.14
N ALA A 82 -1.38 -8.82 -6.22
CA ALA A 82 -2.49 -8.74 -7.17
C ALA A 82 -3.86 -9.11 -6.56
N THR A 83 -3.88 -9.80 -5.42
CA THR A 83 -5.11 -10.21 -4.70
C THR A 83 -5.30 -9.44 -3.38
N GLY A 84 -4.45 -8.43 -3.11
CA GLY A 84 -4.46 -7.68 -1.86
C GLY A 84 -3.70 -8.35 -0.71
N GLY A 85 -2.76 -9.25 -1.02
CA GLY A 85 -1.97 -10.00 -0.05
C GLY A 85 -2.63 -11.32 0.35
N ILE A 86 -2.46 -11.73 1.61
CA ILE A 86 -3.15 -12.91 2.16
C ILE A 86 -4.61 -12.52 2.38
N ASN A 87 -5.46 -12.83 1.40
CA ASN A 87 -6.87 -12.44 1.36
C ASN A 87 -7.79 -13.67 1.46
N PRO A 88 -8.40 -13.95 2.62
CA PRO A 88 -9.29 -15.10 2.81
C PRO A 88 -10.54 -15.05 1.92
N THR A 89 -11.10 -13.87 1.69
CA THR A 89 -12.28 -13.69 0.84
C THR A 89 -11.97 -14.07 -0.60
N ALA A 90 -10.81 -13.66 -1.12
CA ALA A 90 -10.38 -14.04 -2.46
C ALA A 90 -10.19 -15.56 -2.60
N ALA A 91 -9.61 -16.21 -1.59
CA ALA A 91 -9.45 -17.67 -1.56
C ALA A 91 -10.81 -18.39 -1.59
N GLU A 92 -11.76 -17.99 -0.73
CA GLU A 92 -13.10 -18.57 -0.67
C GLU A 92 -13.84 -18.43 -2.01
N LEU A 93 -13.79 -17.24 -2.63
CA LEU A 93 -14.44 -17.00 -3.91
C LEU A 93 -13.82 -17.81 -5.05
N ALA A 94 -12.48 -17.96 -5.07
CA ALA A 94 -11.81 -18.79 -6.06
C ALA A 94 -12.17 -20.27 -5.92
N LEU A 95 -12.19 -20.80 -4.68
CA LEU A 95 -12.62 -22.17 -4.42
C LEU A 95 -14.06 -22.41 -4.87
N ARG A 96 -14.97 -21.47 -4.59
CA ARG A 96 -16.37 -21.54 -5.06
C ARG A 96 -16.49 -21.47 -6.58
N ALA A 97 -15.59 -20.75 -7.25
CA ALA A 97 -15.53 -20.70 -8.70
C ALA A 97 -14.96 -21.99 -9.32
N GLY A 98 -14.37 -22.89 -8.53
CA GLY A 98 -13.83 -24.17 -8.99
C GLY A 98 -12.30 -24.26 -8.97
N ALA A 99 -11.61 -23.33 -8.30
CA ALA A 99 -10.16 -23.42 -8.12
C ALA A 99 -9.80 -24.73 -7.40
N ALA A 100 -8.84 -25.47 -7.94
CA ALA A 100 -8.30 -26.68 -7.30
C ALA A 100 -7.14 -26.38 -6.35
N TRP A 101 -6.62 -25.14 -6.37
CA TRP A 101 -5.44 -24.75 -5.61
C TRP A 101 -5.52 -23.30 -5.11
N VAL A 102 -5.22 -23.11 -3.83
CA VAL A 102 -4.95 -21.80 -3.24
C VAL A 102 -3.50 -21.79 -2.74
N GLY A 103 -2.66 -20.96 -3.36
CA GLY A 103 -1.25 -20.81 -3.04
C GLY A 103 -0.96 -19.63 -2.13
N LEU A 104 0.04 -19.76 -1.27
CA LEU A 104 0.60 -18.65 -0.50
C LEU A 104 1.42 -17.70 -1.39
N PRO A 105 1.74 -16.49 -0.90
CA PRO A 105 2.65 -15.56 -1.56
C PRO A 105 3.90 -16.21 -2.13
N THR A 106 4.10 -16.07 -3.44
CA THR A 106 5.34 -16.46 -4.13
C THR A 106 6.17 -15.23 -4.42
N LEU A 107 5.83 -14.47 -5.47
CA LEU A 107 6.59 -13.29 -5.91
C LEU A 107 6.53 -12.14 -4.89
N SER A 108 5.44 -12.06 -4.14
CA SER A 108 5.24 -11.08 -3.07
C SER A 108 5.76 -11.52 -1.70
N SER A 109 6.30 -12.75 -1.57
CA SER A 109 6.88 -13.22 -0.31
C SER A 109 8.13 -12.42 0.07
N ALA A 110 8.36 -12.23 1.37
CA ALA A 110 9.56 -11.55 1.86
C ALA A 110 10.85 -12.21 1.34
N VAL A 111 10.89 -13.55 1.31
CA VAL A 111 12.05 -14.33 0.83
C VAL A 111 12.31 -14.09 -0.66
N PHE A 112 11.26 -14.10 -1.49
CA PHE A 112 11.42 -13.85 -2.92
C PHE A 112 11.87 -12.41 -3.19
N ARG A 113 11.26 -11.43 -2.50
CA ARG A 113 11.60 -10.00 -2.62
C ARG A 113 13.05 -9.71 -2.22
N ALA A 114 13.53 -10.32 -1.14
CA ALA A 114 14.92 -10.19 -0.70
C ALA A 114 15.93 -10.69 -1.76
N GLY A 115 15.56 -11.69 -2.56
CA GLY A 115 16.38 -12.26 -3.63
C GLY A 115 16.09 -11.72 -5.03
N LEU A 116 15.27 -10.68 -5.19
CA LEU A 116 14.78 -10.25 -6.51
C LEU A 116 15.91 -9.68 -7.40
N GLN A 117 16.89 -9.01 -6.79
CA GLN A 117 18.05 -8.46 -7.49
C GLN A 117 18.93 -9.55 -8.14
N THR A 118 18.81 -10.81 -7.69
CA THR A 118 19.57 -11.93 -8.25
C THR A 118 18.80 -12.72 -9.32
N LYS A 119 17.58 -12.27 -9.69
CA LYS A 119 16.74 -12.95 -10.70
C LYS A 119 17.04 -12.48 -12.12
N PRO A 120 16.69 -13.26 -13.16
CA PRO A 120 16.83 -12.83 -14.55
C PRO A 120 16.05 -11.53 -14.83
N ALA A 121 16.57 -10.70 -15.72
CA ALA A 121 15.97 -9.39 -16.06
C ALA A 121 14.50 -9.47 -16.50
N GLY A 122 14.09 -10.54 -17.19
CA GLY A 122 12.68 -10.74 -17.56
C GLY A 122 11.75 -10.94 -16.37
N VAL A 123 12.24 -11.55 -15.29
CA VAL A 123 11.48 -11.72 -14.04
C VAL A 123 11.44 -10.42 -13.23
N GLN A 124 12.55 -9.68 -13.21
CA GLN A 124 12.61 -8.35 -12.60
C GLN A 124 11.65 -7.39 -13.32
N GLY A 125 11.67 -7.36 -14.65
CA GLY A 125 10.81 -6.52 -15.48
C GLY A 125 9.32 -6.80 -15.30
N ALA A 126 8.91 -8.07 -15.28
CA ALA A 126 7.51 -8.48 -15.07
C ALA A 126 6.97 -8.13 -13.68
N LEU A 127 7.85 -7.99 -12.68
CA LEU A 127 7.52 -7.51 -11.34
C LEU A 127 7.63 -5.98 -11.19
N GLY A 128 7.80 -5.26 -12.31
CA GLY A 128 7.89 -3.81 -12.32
C GLY A 128 9.29 -3.23 -12.07
N LEU A 129 10.31 -4.07 -11.95
CA LEU A 129 11.69 -3.64 -11.67
C LEU A 129 12.54 -3.31 -12.90
N CYS A 130 11.92 -3.16 -14.08
CA CYS A 130 12.52 -2.34 -15.15
C CYS A 130 12.49 -0.85 -14.75
N ALA A 131 13.16 -0.43 -13.67
CA ALA A 131 13.41 0.98 -13.34
C ALA A 131 12.22 1.97 -13.55
N HIS A 132 10.97 1.49 -13.47
CA HIS A 132 9.75 2.26 -13.74
C HIS A 132 8.63 2.00 -12.74
N LEU A 133 8.73 0.96 -11.91
CA LEU A 133 7.93 0.88 -10.69
C LEU A 133 8.81 0.93 -9.42
N SER A 134 10.13 1.09 -9.59
CA SER A 134 11.04 1.65 -8.59
C SER A 134 11.61 3.02 -8.99
N ALA A 135 11.13 3.59 -10.11
CA ALA A 135 11.19 5.01 -10.33
C ALA A 135 9.76 5.52 -10.28
N HIS A 136 9.43 6.29 -9.23
CA HIS A 136 8.68 7.50 -9.48
C HIS A 136 9.46 8.27 -10.55
N ARG A 137 9.17 8.01 -11.84
CA ARG A 137 9.52 8.98 -12.87
C ARG A 137 8.68 10.21 -12.50
N GLU A 138 9.37 11.29 -12.13
CA GLU A 138 8.80 12.62 -12.23
C GLU A 138 7.99 12.67 -13.56
N PRO A 139 6.76 13.18 -13.56
CA PRO A 139 6.12 13.54 -14.81
C PRO A 139 7.11 14.39 -15.62
N PRO A 140 7.08 14.33 -16.96
CA PRO A 140 7.97 15.16 -17.78
C PRO A 140 7.92 16.58 -17.23
N ARG A 141 9.10 17.15 -16.92
CA ARG A 141 9.24 18.55 -16.53
C ARG A 141 8.65 19.39 -17.64
N GLY A 142 7.35 19.65 -17.53
CA GLY A 142 6.72 20.79 -18.14
C GLY A 142 7.51 21.99 -17.66
N GLU A 143 7.87 22.82 -18.62
CA GLU A 143 8.70 24.01 -18.45
C GLU A 143 8.48 24.66 -17.09
N ALA A 144 9.59 24.89 -16.39
CA ALA A 144 9.61 25.51 -15.08
C ALA A 144 8.72 26.76 -15.09
N LEU A 145 7.53 26.66 -14.49
CA LEU A 145 6.90 27.84 -13.94
C LEU A 145 7.74 28.22 -12.72
N GLU A 146 8.28 29.42 -12.78
CA GLU A 146 9.25 29.99 -11.86
C GLU A 146 8.89 29.72 -10.39
N THR A 147 9.82 29.12 -9.67
CA THR A 147 9.76 29.01 -8.21
C THR A 147 10.00 30.39 -7.60
N SER A 148 8.95 31.05 -7.13
CA SER A 148 9.12 32.14 -6.18
C SER A 148 9.28 31.58 -4.76
N SER A 149 10.45 31.85 -4.19
CA SER A 149 10.78 31.74 -2.78
C SER A 149 9.68 32.26 -1.84
N GLY A 150 9.38 31.51 -0.79
CA GLY A 150 8.91 32.05 0.50
C GLY A 150 7.51 32.66 0.53
N GLU A 151 6.48 31.84 0.54
CA GLU A 151 5.16 32.01 1.19
C GLU A 151 4.37 30.74 0.84
N GLY A 152 3.66 30.11 1.78
CA GLY A 152 2.84 28.93 1.49
C GLY A 152 1.98 29.19 0.26
N ALA A 153 2.01 28.29 -0.72
CA ALA A 153 1.44 28.50 -2.05
C ALA A 153 0.07 29.20 -1.97
N ARG A 154 0.07 30.52 -2.23
CA ARG A 154 -1.13 31.30 -2.48
C ARG A 154 -1.62 30.88 -3.87
N MET A 155 -2.85 30.38 -3.96
CA MET A 155 -3.43 29.87 -5.19
C MET A 155 -4.77 30.57 -5.47
N SER A 156 -5.08 30.73 -6.76
CA SER A 156 -6.28 31.41 -7.27
C SER A 156 -7.54 30.53 -7.20
N ASP A 157 -8.67 31.16 -6.87
CA ASP A 157 -10.03 30.59 -6.64
C ASP A 157 -10.71 29.84 -7.82
N THR A 158 -9.99 29.29 -8.80
CA THR A 158 -10.58 28.95 -10.12
C THR A 158 -10.70 27.46 -10.48
N GLU A 159 -10.17 26.50 -9.71
CA GLU A 159 -10.36 25.06 -9.98
C GLU A 159 -11.44 24.42 -9.09
N PRO A 160 -12.55 23.90 -9.67
CA PRO A 160 -13.66 23.34 -8.88
C PRO A 160 -13.36 21.97 -8.24
N ILE A 161 -12.30 21.27 -8.67
CA ILE A 161 -11.89 19.97 -8.12
C ILE A 161 -10.37 19.98 -7.91
N ARG A 162 -9.96 20.12 -6.65
CA ARG A 162 -8.56 20.02 -6.23
C ARG A 162 -8.15 18.55 -6.12
N ARG A 163 -7.09 18.14 -6.82
CA ARG A 163 -6.48 16.80 -6.68
C ARG A 163 -5.19 16.90 -5.89
N VAL A 164 -5.05 16.06 -4.87
CA VAL A 164 -3.84 16.01 -4.04
C VAL A 164 -3.36 14.57 -3.93
N ASN A 165 -2.04 14.38 -3.88
CA ASN A 165 -1.45 13.10 -3.55
C ASN A 165 -1.16 13.09 -2.05
N TRP A 166 -1.90 12.26 -1.31
CA TRP A 166 -1.77 12.15 0.14
C TRP A 166 -0.45 11.50 0.58
N GLN A 167 0.24 10.80 -0.33
CA GLN A 167 1.53 10.15 -0.05
C GLN A 167 2.71 11.13 -0.09
N ASP A 168 2.58 12.24 -0.84
CA ASP A 168 3.58 13.31 -0.88
C ASP A 168 2.88 14.68 -0.89
N PRO A 169 2.28 15.07 0.25
CA PRO A 169 1.41 16.24 0.32
C PRO A 169 2.16 17.56 0.58
N GLY A 170 3.49 17.52 0.70
CA GLY A 170 4.28 18.64 1.22
C GLY A 170 4.13 18.78 2.73
N PHE A 171 4.64 17.80 3.49
CA PHE A 171 4.57 17.80 4.94
C PHE A 171 5.32 18.97 5.58
N THR A 172 4.75 19.49 6.66
CA THR A 172 5.41 20.40 7.59
C THR A 172 5.76 19.63 8.86
N ASP A 173 7.04 19.64 9.23
CA ASP A 173 7.47 19.06 10.51
C ASP A 173 6.90 19.87 11.67
N LEU A 174 6.62 19.17 12.78
CA LEU A 174 6.12 19.73 14.01
C LEU A 174 6.96 19.22 15.21
N PRO A 175 6.82 19.82 16.40
CA PRO A 175 7.38 19.24 17.62
C PRO A 175 6.89 17.80 17.84
N PHE A 176 7.48 17.09 18.80
CA PHE A 176 7.08 15.72 19.18
C PHE A 176 7.27 14.66 18.10
N ASN A 177 8.21 14.89 17.16
CA ASN A 177 8.58 13.93 16.09
C ASN A 177 7.39 13.50 15.23
N LEU A 178 6.53 14.45 14.89
CA LEU A 178 5.44 14.26 13.94
C LEU A 178 5.51 15.32 12.84
N ARG A 179 4.85 15.03 11.72
CA ARG A 179 4.70 15.95 10.59
C ARG A 179 3.27 15.92 10.07
N GLN A 180 2.81 17.05 9.55
CA GLN A 180 1.44 17.22 9.10
C GLN A 180 1.33 17.84 7.71
N ALA A 181 0.25 17.49 7.01
CA ALA A 181 -0.20 18.21 5.83
C ALA A 181 -1.70 18.50 5.95
N LEU A 182 -2.08 19.73 5.61
CA LEU A 182 -3.44 20.24 5.81
C LEU A 182 -4.10 20.53 4.45
N PHE A 183 -5.37 20.14 4.35
CA PHE A 183 -6.18 20.33 3.17
C PHE A 183 -7.52 20.93 3.57
N GLY A 184 -7.59 22.26 3.57
CA GLY A 184 -8.85 22.98 3.70
C GLY A 184 -9.82 22.58 2.59
N LEU A 185 -11.07 22.37 2.96
CA LEU A 185 -12.17 22.00 2.08
C LEU A 185 -13.11 23.20 1.94
N GLY A 186 -13.11 23.82 0.77
CA GLY A 186 -13.85 25.05 0.52
C GLY A 186 -12.90 26.22 0.31
N GLU A 187 -13.34 27.42 0.69
CA GLU A 187 -12.58 28.65 0.50
C GLU A 187 -11.31 28.67 1.34
N GLN A 188 -10.21 29.11 0.75
CA GLN A 188 -8.93 29.15 1.43
C GLN A 188 -8.95 30.21 2.54
N GLY A 189 -8.56 29.82 3.75
CA GLY A 189 -8.47 30.74 4.89
C GLY A 189 -9.80 30.97 5.61
N ASP A 190 -10.89 30.30 5.20
CA ASP A 190 -12.11 30.24 6.00
C ASP A 190 -11.88 29.36 7.25
N PRO A 191 -11.89 29.93 8.47
CA PRO A 191 -11.67 29.16 9.70
C PRO A 191 -12.80 28.17 9.99
N ASP A 192 -13.98 28.35 9.37
CA ASP A 192 -15.13 27.47 9.50
C ASP A 192 -15.16 26.36 8.43
N ALA A 193 -14.21 26.38 7.49
CA ALA A 193 -14.08 25.34 6.48
C ALA A 193 -13.67 24.00 7.11
N PRO A 194 -14.32 22.88 6.73
CA PRO A 194 -13.83 21.55 7.05
C PRO A 194 -12.46 21.31 6.45
N VAL A 195 -11.77 20.30 6.95
CA VAL A 195 -10.34 20.18 6.70
C VAL A 195 -9.88 18.77 6.98
N LEU A 196 -9.21 18.22 5.97
CA LEU A 196 -8.52 16.96 6.06
C LEU A 196 -7.08 17.25 6.50
N VAL A 197 -6.62 16.54 7.52
CA VAL A 197 -5.24 16.57 7.98
C VAL A 197 -4.65 15.17 7.87
N ILE A 198 -3.43 15.10 7.37
CA ILE A 198 -2.63 13.87 7.40
C ILE A 198 -1.55 14.10 8.44
N THR A 199 -1.53 13.28 9.49
CA THR A 199 -0.49 13.33 10.51
C THR A 199 0.33 12.07 10.46
N GLN A 200 1.65 12.21 10.44
CA GLN A 200 2.57 11.09 10.53
C GLN A 200 3.43 11.23 11.77
N PHE A 201 3.39 10.19 12.60
CA PHE A 201 4.16 10.03 13.81
C PHE A 201 5.33 9.09 13.54
N ALA A 202 6.53 9.51 13.94
CA ALA A 202 7.67 8.61 13.98
C ALA A 202 7.43 7.45 14.98
N PRO A 203 8.17 6.33 14.88
CA PRO A 203 8.15 5.27 15.89
C PRO A 203 8.31 5.82 17.30
N HIS A 204 7.41 5.42 18.21
CA HIS A 204 7.40 5.86 19.60
C HIS A 204 7.28 7.38 19.82
N ALA A 205 6.88 8.14 18.80
CA ALA A 205 6.56 9.55 18.98
C ALA A 205 5.39 9.69 19.95
N GLU A 206 5.53 10.62 20.90
CA GLU A 206 4.53 10.88 21.93
C GLU A 206 4.06 12.32 21.82
N LEU A 207 2.78 12.48 21.51
CA LEU A 207 2.08 13.75 21.57
C LEU A 207 1.38 13.84 22.93
N PRO A 208 1.70 14.86 23.75
CA PRO A 208 1.10 15.00 25.07
C PRO A 208 -0.43 15.15 25.04
N VAL A 209 -1.06 15.01 26.21
CA VAL A 209 -2.50 15.26 26.38
C VAL A 209 -2.88 16.61 25.78
N HIS A 210 -3.90 16.62 24.92
CA HIS A 210 -4.38 17.81 24.23
C HIS A 210 -5.87 17.70 23.90
N SER A 211 -6.41 18.78 23.35
CA SER A 211 -7.80 18.87 22.88
C SER A 211 -7.90 19.75 21.64
N HIS A 212 -9.04 19.70 20.96
CA HIS A 212 -9.35 20.56 19.83
C HIS A 212 -10.77 21.11 19.98
N PRO A 213 -11.03 22.39 19.66
CA PRO A 213 -12.37 22.97 19.76
C PRO A 213 -13.30 22.50 18.64
N SER A 214 -12.79 21.73 17.67
CA SER A 214 -13.58 21.13 16.59
C SER A 214 -13.97 19.70 16.91
N ALA A 215 -15.20 19.34 16.54
CA ALA A 215 -15.54 17.94 16.35
C ALA A 215 -14.67 17.39 15.21
N PHE A 216 -14.16 16.18 15.38
CA PHE A 216 -13.37 15.53 14.33
C PHE A 216 -13.42 14.01 14.46
N CYS A 217 -12.98 13.34 13.41
CA CYS A 217 -12.62 11.94 13.47
C CYS A 217 -11.18 11.75 13.01
N ASP A 218 -10.56 10.69 13.48
CA ASP A 218 -9.31 10.20 12.92
C ASP A 218 -9.41 8.72 12.58
N ALA A 219 -8.62 8.31 11.59
CA ALA A 219 -8.50 6.94 11.14
C ALA A 219 -7.03 6.55 11.12
N VAL A 220 -6.69 5.44 11.79
CA VAL A 220 -5.34 4.86 11.73
C VAL A 220 -5.20 4.10 10.41
N VAL A 221 -4.48 4.66 9.45
CA VAL A 221 -4.32 4.06 8.11
C VAL A 221 -3.04 3.22 7.98
N GLU A 222 -2.03 3.52 8.79
CA GLU A 222 -0.77 2.80 8.89
C GLU A 222 -0.28 2.78 10.35
N GLY A 223 0.40 1.68 10.74
CA GLY A 223 0.93 1.51 12.09
C GLY A 223 -0.16 1.36 13.16
N SER A 224 0.12 1.87 14.36
CA SER A 224 -0.82 1.86 15.49
C SER A 224 -0.60 3.05 16.42
N MET A 225 -1.64 3.40 17.19
CA MET A 225 -1.61 4.51 18.14
C MET A 225 -2.17 4.07 19.50
N ILE A 226 -1.45 4.35 20.57
CA ILE A 226 -1.93 4.14 21.95
C ILE A 226 -2.42 5.49 22.47
N VAL A 227 -3.68 5.58 22.87
CA VAL A 227 -4.28 6.81 23.44
C VAL A 227 -5.02 6.44 24.71
N ASP A 228 -4.73 7.18 25.80
CA ASP A 228 -5.27 6.88 27.13
C ASP A 228 -5.00 5.42 27.56
N GLY A 229 -3.85 4.86 27.14
CA GLY A 229 -3.48 3.47 27.38
C GLY A 229 -4.22 2.44 26.52
N GLN A 230 -5.17 2.85 25.68
CA GLN A 230 -5.88 1.97 24.76
C GLN A 230 -5.18 1.90 23.41
N GLU A 231 -4.95 0.69 22.92
CA GLU A 231 -4.38 0.47 21.58
C GLU A 231 -5.43 0.69 20.48
N ASN A 232 -5.03 1.43 19.44
CA ASN A 232 -5.80 1.71 18.25
C ASN A 232 -4.99 1.22 17.04
N PRO A 233 -5.19 -0.03 16.58
CA PRO A 233 -4.49 -0.57 15.43
C PRO A 233 -5.01 0.03 14.11
N ARG A 234 -4.30 -0.21 13.01
CA ARG A 234 -4.75 0.09 11.65
C ARG A 234 -6.20 -0.35 11.41
N GLY A 235 -6.99 0.55 10.85
CA GLY A 235 -8.42 0.36 10.60
C GLY A 235 -9.32 0.89 11.72
N THR A 236 -8.75 1.37 12.83
CA THR A 236 -9.52 2.02 13.90
C THR A 236 -9.91 3.43 13.48
N ILE A 237 -11.19 3.78 13.71
CA ILE A 237 -11.69 5.15 13.59
C ILE A 237 -12.10 5.63 14.97
N ARG A 238 -11.65 6.82 15.36
CA ARG A 238 -12.08 7.49 16.59
C ARG A 238 -12.93 8.70 16.25
N LEU A 239 -13.97 8.92 17.03
CA LEU A 239 -14.90 10.04 16.88
C LEU A 239 -14.79 10.90 18.14
N LEU A 240 -14.40 12.16 17.97
CA LEU A 240 -14.12 13.05 19.08
C LEU A 240 -15.08 14.24 19.05
N ARG A 241 -15.65 14.53 20.22
CA ARG A 241 -16.46 15.73 20.44
C ARG A 241 -15.54 16.95 20.57
N PRO A 242 -16.03 18.16 20.26
CA PRO A 242 -15.33 19.40 20.59
C PRO A 242 -14.86 19.40 22.05
N ASP A 243 -13.66 19.93 22.27
CA ASP A 243 -13.04 20.13 23.59
C ASP A 243 -12.80 18.84 24.38
N ALA A 244 -12.95 17.66 23.75
CA ALA A 244 -12.57 16.41 24.38
C ALA A 244 -11.05 16.41 24.62
N VAL A 245 -10.67 16.28 25.89
CA VAL A 245 -9.27 16.10 26.30
C VAL A 245 -8.94 14.62 26.22
N TYR A 246 -7.85 14.28 25.53
CA TYR A 246 -7.40 12.90 25.35
C TYR A 246 -5.87 12.81 25.30
N GLY A 247 -5.35 11.62 25.57
CA GLY A 247 -3.93 11.30 25.43
C GLY A 247 -3.22 10.94 26.75
N PRO A 248 -1.89 10.81 26.75
CA PRO A 248 -0.99 11.04 25.64
C PRO A 248 -1.28 10.10 24.46
N SER A 249 -0.94 10.55 23.27
CA SER A 249 -1.03 9.76 22.04
C SER A 249 0.38 9.27 21.68
N ILE A 250 0.61 7.98 21.79
CA ILE A 250 1.93 7.35 21.60
C ILE A 250 1.86 6.44 20.38
N ALA A 251 2.68 6.73 19.37
CA ALA A 251 2.77 5.88 18.20
C ALA A 251 3.43 4.53 18.52
N GLY A 252 2.96 3.48 17.85
CA GLY A 252 3.54 2.14 17.94
C GLY A 252 4.98 2.06 17.43
N PRO A 253 5.60 0.87 17.50
CA PRO A 253 6.99 0.66 17.10
C PRO A 253 7.26 0.88 15.61
N GLU A 254 6.24 0.85 14.76
CA GLU A 254 6.35 1.14 13.32
C GLU A 254 5.98 2.59 12.98
N GLY A 255 5.66 3.42 13.98
CA GLY A 255 5.07 4.74 13.79
C GLY A 255 3.57 4.67 13.57
N CYS A 256 2.98 5.78 13.13
CA CYS A 256 1.55 5.85 12.82
C CYS A 256 1.23 6.92 11.78
N THR A 257 0.35 6.61 10.82
CA THR A 257 -0.25 7.61 9.93
C THR A 257 -1.75 7.72 10.27
N LEU A 258 -2.17 8.94 10.63
CA LEU A 258 -3.57 9.29 10.83
C LEU A 258 -4.10 10.09 9.64
N LEU A 259 -5.29 9.72 9.17
CA LEU A 259 -6.15 10.62 8.38
C LEU A 259 -7.18 11.21 9.33
N GLU A 260 -7.20 12.53 9.44
CA GLU A 260 -8.03 13.24 10.39
C GLU A 260 -8.96 14.19 9.65
N PHE A 261 -10.24 14.18 9.97
CA PHE A 261 -11.22 15.06 9.35
C PHE A 261 -11.90 15.90 10.41
N TYR A 262 -11.63 17.20 10.37
CA TYR A 262 -12.20 18.16 11.31
C TYR A 262 -13.36 18.90 10.65
N ALA A 263 -14.40 19.16 11.44
CA ALA A 263 -15.53 19.95 11.00
C ALA A 263 -15.13 21.40 10.67
N HIS A 264 -14.09 21.93 11.31
CA HIS A 264 -13.56 23.27 11.06
C HIS A 264 -12.07 23.39 11.44
N ASP A 265 -11.38 24.42 10.96
CA ASP A 265 -9.93 24.66 11.19
C ASP A 265 -9.60 25.44 12.46
N ARG A 266 -10.61 25.77 13.27
CA ARG A 266 -10.40 26.49 14.54
C ARG A 266 -9.54 25.69 15.52
N GLY A 267 -8.62 26.39 16.19
CA GLY A 267 -7.84 25.86 17.31
C GLY A 267 -6.71 24.91 16.91
N ARG A 268 -6.14 25.08 15.72
CA ARG A 268 -4.89 24.42 15.33
C ARG A 268 -3.66 25.32 15.53
N PRO A 269 -2.53 24.75 16.00
CA PRO A 269 -2.37 23.40 16.53
C PRO A 269 -3.19 23.21 17.83
N GLY A 270 -3.48 21.96 18.19
CA GLY A 270 -4.36 21.61 19.33
C GLY A 270 -3.96 22.26 20.65
N GLU A 271 -4.93 22.39 21.55
CA GLU A 271 -4.77 23.04 22.84
C GLU A 271 -4.20 22.08 23.88
N PHE A 272 -3.08 22.49 24.48
CA PHE A 272 -2.41 21.74 25.55
C PHE A 272 -2.84 22.30 26.92
N PRO A 273 -3.42 21.47 27.81
CA PRO A 273 -3.79 21.89 29.15
C PRO A 273 -2.58 22.44 29.94
N PRO A 274 -2.76 23.43 30.84
CA PRO A 274 -1.68 24.02 31.61
C PRO A 274 -0.81 23.01 32.37
N GLU A 275 -1.39 21.90 32.82
CA GLU A 275 -0.73 20.84 33.57
C GLU A 275 0.33 20.11 32.74
N VAL A 276 0.16 20.10 31.42
CA VAL A 276 1.05 19.43 30.46
C VAL A 276 2.21 20.33 30.03
N ARG A 277 2.07 21.65 30.18
CA ARG A 277 3.05 22.68 29.79
C ARG A 277 4.19 22.80 30.80
N THR A 278 4.85 21.68 31.07
CA THR A 278 6.01 21.60 31.96
C THR A 278 7.23 22.31 31.36
N PRO A 279 8.28 22.60 32.16
CA PRO A 279 9.54 23.13 31.63
C PRO A 279 10.17 22.26 30.53
N GLU A 280 9.95 20.94 30.60
CA GLU A 280 10.41 19.99 29.58
C GLU A 280 9.64 20.14 28.27
N PHE A 281 8.30 20.24 28.33
CA PHE A 281 7.46 20.54 27.17
C PHE A 281 7.93 21.82 26.47
N GLU A 282 8.10 22.92 27.24
CA GLU A 282 8.50 24.21 26.67
C GLU A 282 9.90 24.15 26.06
N ARG A 283 10.83 23.38 26.66
CA ARG A 283 12.16 23.12 26.09
C ARG A 283 12.07 22.36 24.76
N THR A 284 11.29 21.28 24.68
CA THR A 284 11.10 20.51 23.45
C THR A 284 10.57 21.39 22.31
N VAL A 285 9.58 22.24 22.60
CA VAL A 285 9.02 23.17 21.62
C VAL A 285 10.05 24.23 21.21
N ALA A 286 10.81 24.78 22.16
CA ALA A 286 11.85 25.77 21.87
C ALA A 286 13.00 25.20 21.01
N GLU A 287 13.47 23.99 21.33
CA GLU A 287 14.52 23.29 20.57
C GLU A 287 14.07 22.99 19.13
N PHE A 288 12.81 22.57 18.95
CA PHE A 288 12.24 22.40 17.62
C PHE A 288 12.25 23.72 16.82
N ARG A 289 11.75 24.81 17.40
CA ARG A 289 11.73 26.13 16.74
C ARG A 289 13.14 26.61 16.38
N ALA A 290 14.12 26.40 17.26
CA ALA A 290 15.51 26.76 17.00
C ALA A 290 16.09 25.98 15.80
N ARG A 291 15.80 24.67 15.70
CA ARG A 291 16.20 23.84 14.56
C ARG A 291 15.57 24.30 13.25
N GLN A 292 14.27 24.59 13.22
CA GLN A 292 13.61 25.11 12.02
C GLN A 292 14.18 26.47 11.58
N ALA A 293 14.42 27.39 12.53
CA ALA A 293 15.00 28.69 12.21
C ALA A 293 16.44 28.58 11.67
N ALA A 294 17.21 27.57 12.09
CA ALA A 294 18.53 27.30 11.54
C ALA A 294 18.45 26.75 10.10
N ALA A 295 17.51 25.82 9.84
CA ALA A 295 17.32 25.22 8.52
C ALA A 295 16.85 26.22 7.45
N GLN A 296 16.15 27.30 7.83
CA GLN A 296 15.70 28.34 6.90
C GLN A 296 16.78 29.38 6.54
N ARG A 297 17.93 29.37 7.23
CA ARG A 297 19.02 30.34 7.04
C ARG A 297 20.22 29.80 6.24
N GLY A 298 20.24 28.52 5.93
CA GLY A 298 21.27 27.85 5.11
C GLY A 298 20.70 27.42 3.78
#